data_AF-A0A9P5D4Z0-F1
#
_entry.id   AF-A0A9P5D4Z0-F1
#
_cell.length_a   1.000
_cell.length_b   1.000
_cell.length_c   1.000
_cell.angle_alpha   90.00
_cell.angle_beta   90.00
_cell.angle_gamma   90.00
#
_symmetry.space_group_name_H-M   'P 1'
#
loop_
_entity.id
_entity.type
_entity.pdbx_description
1 polymer ?
#
loop_
_entity_poly.entity_id
_entity_poly.type
_entity_poly.pdbx_seq_one_letter_code
_entity_poly.pdbx_strand_id
1 'polypeptide(L)'
;MDSFTLFPQLPPEIRLRIWDLTLPSSRLIPIRCGYDPSPSSTSVGPGCFSPASIPPSLQACIESRQHALSTRYTHSLSMARSPARVLLDHESDVLYFPPKEGYMAASAEFHTFLSLCNQTDLARLRRIALHESGLAVGLTVECLARIRDRMPAIEQIIFVCASHEDGGDDDAPARLRAQIHTAMSDLAASSGGKWTPPIWTIVAEP
;
A
#
# COMPACT_ATOMS: atom_id res chain seq x y z
N MET A 1 30.32 19.68 -11.65
CA MET A 1 28.97 19.75 -11.07
C MET A 1 28.71 21.21 -10.77
N ASP A 2 27.88 21.84 -11.58
CA ASP A 2 27.59 23.27 -11.44
C ASP A 2 26.55 23.44 -10.34
N SER A 3 26.88 24.23 -9.31
CA SER A 3 25.98 24.49 -8.19
C SER A 3 24.85 25.41 -8.63
N PHE A 4 23.60 24.93 -8.55
CA PHE A 4 22.42 25.76 -8.82
C PHE A 4 22.08 26.62 -7.59
N THR A 5 22.54 27.87 -7.60
CA THR A 5 22.43 28.80 -6.45
C THR A 5 21.25 29.77 -6.52
N LEU A 6 20.46 29.73 -7.60
CA LEU A 6 19.34 30.66 -7.81
C LEU A 6 18.07 30.24 -7.07
N PHE A 7 17.89 28.95 -6.78
CA PHE A 7 16.69 28.45 -6.09
C PHE A 7 16.41 29.19 -4.77
N PRO A 8 17.38 29.36 -3.85
CA PRO A 8 17.14 30.05 -2.58
C PRO A 8 16.84 31.55 -2.72
N GLN A 9 17.12 32.15 -3.88
CA GLN A 9 16.83 33.57 -4.15
C GLN A 9 15.38 33.81 -4.57
N LEU A 10 14.63 32.74 -4.86
CA LEU A 10 13.21 32.84 -5.18
C LEU A 10 12.38 33.22 -3.94
N PRO A 11 11.30 34.01 -4.11
CA PRO A 11 10.34 34.23 -3.03
C PRO A 11 9.82 32.91 -2.44
N PRO A 12 9.55 32.85 -1.13
CA PRO A 12 9.09 31.64 -0.46
C PRO A 12 7.89 30.98 -1.15
N GLU A 13 6.91 31.76 -1.59
CA GLU A 13 5.69 31.28 -2.24
C GLU A 13 6.01 30.49 -3.52
N ILE A 14 6.98 30.97 -4.30
CA ILE A 14 7.43 30.30 -5.52
C ILE A 14 8.17 29.01 -5.18
N ARG A 15 9.03 29.03 -4.15
CA ARG A 15 9.75 27.82 -3.71
C ARG A 15 8.80 26.73 -3.24
N LEU A 16 7.81 27.09 -2.41
CA LEU A 16 6.78 26.16 -1.94
C LEU A 16 5.93 25.63 -3.11
N ARG A 17 5.57 26.48 -4.07
CA ARG A 17 4.84 26.05 -5.27
C ARG A 17 5.66 25.08 -6.12
N ILE A 18 6.97 25.29 -6.24
CA ILE A 18 7.86 24.34 -6.91
C ILE A 18 7.86 23.02 -6.14
N TRP A 19 7.96 23.05 -4.81
CA TRP A 19 7.91 21.84 -4.00
C TRP A 19 6.60 21.06 -4.15
N ASP A 20 5.44 21.72 -4.18
CA ASP A 20 4.16 21.06 -4.48
C ASP A 20 4.21 20.30 -5.81
N LEU A 21 4.77 20.93 -6.85
CA LEU A 21 4.86 20.35 -8.19
C LEU A 21 5.85 19.19 -8.29
N THR A 22 6.79 19.06 -7.33
CA THR A 22 7.74 17.94 -7.27
C THR A 22 7.19 16.70 -6.55
N LEU A 23 6.03 16.80 -5.89
CA LEU A 23 5.45 15.67 -5.19
C LEU A 23 4.92 14.64 -6.21
N PRO A 24 5.27 13.35 -6.09
CA PRO A 24 4.82 12.34 -7.05
C PRO A 24 3.29 12.22 -7.05
N SER A 25 2.70 11.92 -8.20
CA SER A 25 1.24 11.85 -8.34
C SER A 25 0.63 10.67 -7.60
N SER A 26 1.20 9.48 -7.74
CA SER A 26 0.85 8.25 -7.01
C SER A 26 2.06 7.31 -7.05
N ARG A 27 2.26 6.52 -6.00
CA ARG A 27 3.34 5.52 -5.94
C ARG A 27 2.87 4.23 -5.30
N LEU A 28 3.46 3.14 -5.76
CA LEU A 28 3.25 1.80 -5.23
C LEU A 28 4.21 1.56 -4.06
N ILE A 29 3.67 1.23 -2.89
CA ILE A 29 4.43 1.04 -1.65
C ILE A 29 4.39 -0.44 -1.28
N PRO A 30 5.37 -1.26 -1.72
CA PRO A 30 5.47 -2.65 -1.29
C PRO A 30 5.60 -2.74 0.24
N ILE A 31 4.76 -3.53 0.88
CA ILE A 31 4.77 -3.74 2.32
C ILE A 31 5.27 -5.14 2.61
N ARG A 32 6.22 -5.22 3.55
CA ARG A 32 6.67 -6.48 4.16
C ARG A 32 6.43 -6.41 5.66
N CYS A 33 5.99 -7.53 6.22
CA CYS A 33 5.77 -7.66 7.65
C CYS A 33 6.74 -8.68 8.23
N GLY A 34 7.45 -8.31 9.30
CA GLY A 34 8.38 -9.19 9.98
C GLY A 34 9.59 -8.45 10.52
N TYR A 35 10.68 -9.17 10.70
CA TYR A 35 11.96 -8.58 11.05
C TYR A 35 12.55 -7.93 9.81
N ASP A 36 12.98 -6.67 9.96
CA ASP A 36 13.73 -5.98 8.93
C ASP A 36 15.07 -6.71 8.75
N PRO A 37 15.35 -7.30 7.57
CA PRO A 37 16.60 -8.03 7.33
C PRO A 37 17.81 -7.10 7.22
N SER A 38 17.61 -5.78 7.21
CA SER A 38 18.68 -4.81 7.13
C SER A 38 19.64 -4.93 8.33
N PRO A 39 20.96 -5.06 8.11
CA PRO A 39 21.95 -5.13 9.19
C PRO A 39 22.05 -3.82 10.00
N SER A 40 21.42 -2.75 9.51
CA SER A 40 21.34 -1.44 10.18
C SER A 40 20.06 -1.24 10.98
N SER A 41 19.13 -2.20 10.98
CA SER A 41 17.88 -2.06 11.69
C SER A 41 18.09 -2.19 13.20
N THR A 42 17.73 -1.13 13.91
CA THR A 42 17.64 -1.12 15.38
C THR A 42 16.28 -1.64 15.89
N SER A 43 15.45 -2.23 15.02
CA SER A 43 14.12 -2.73 15.43
C SER A 43 14.24 -3.95 16.34
N VAL A 44 13.77 -3.80 17.57
CA VAL A 44 13.76 -4.85 18.61
C VAL A 44 12.61 -5.86 18.43
N GLY A 45 11.90 -5.83 17.30
CA GLY A 45 10.75 -6.70 17.06
C GLY A 45 10.19 -6.62 15.64
N PRO A 46 9.18 -7.46 15.33
CA PRO A 46 8.53 -7.46 14.03
C PRO A 46 7.81 -6.13 13.79
N GLY A 47 7.92 -5.62 12.57
CA GLY A 47 7.27 -4.38 12.14
C GLY A 47 6.90 -4.41 10.68
N CYS A 48 6.32 -3.30 10.22
CA CYS A 48 6.07 -3.03 8.82
C CYS A 48 7.24 -2.25 8.26
N PHE A 49 7.81 -2.73 7.15
CA PHE A 49 8.80 -1.98 6.39
C PHE A 49 8.47 -2.02 4.91
N SER A 50 8.99 -1.04 4.18
CA SER A 50 8.82 -0.91 2.75
C SER A 50 10.18 -0.65 2.09
N PRO A 51 10.55 -1.39 1.03
CA PRO A 51 11.71 -1.07 0.21
C PRO A 51 11.44 0.08 -0.77
N ALA A 52 10.26 0.72 -0.73
CA ALA A 52 9.93 1.83 -1.60
C ALA A 52 10.96 2.96 -1.44
N SER A 53 11.38 3.54 -2.57
CA SER A 53 12.26 4.70 -2.56
C SER A 53 11.60 5.85 -1.81
N ILE A 54 12.39 6.53 -0.98
CA ILE A 54 11.94 7.73 -0.27
C ILE A 54 11.74 8.83 -1.32
N PRO A 55 10.58 9.52 -1.36
CA PRO A 55 10.31 10.58 -2.32
C PRO A 55 11.44 11.62 -2.34
N PRO A 56 11.88 12.10 -3.52
CA PRO A 56 12.97 13.08 -3.62
C PRO A 56 12.73 14.34 -2.79
N SER A 57 11.47 14.79 -2.68
CA SER A 57 11.08 15.93 -1.85
C SER A 57 11.42 15.74 -0.36
N LEU A 58 11.41 14.51 0.14
CA LEU A 58 11.80 14.19 1.52
C LEU A 58 13.32 14.09 1.71
N GLN A 59 14.11 14.17 0.64
CA GLN A 59 15.56 14.03 0.67
C GLN A 59 16.32 15.24 0.13
N ALA A 60 15.68 16.11 -0.65
CA ALA A 60 16.35 17.23 -1.33
C ALA A 60 16.98 18.25 -0.37
N CYS A 61 16.20 18.82 0.55
CA CYS A 61 16.67 19.76 1.55
C CYS A 61 15.69 19.85 2.74
N ILE A 62 16.06 20.59 3.79
CA ILE A 62 15.24 20.76 5.00
C ILE A 62 13.87 21.39 4.67
N GLU A 63 13.84 22.42 3.82
CA GLU A 63 12.60 23.10 3.43
C GLU A 63 11.66 22.14 2.68
N SER A 64 12.18 21.45 1.66
CA SER A 64 11.39 20.50 0.86
C SER A 64 10.82 19.38 1.75
N ARG A 65 11.63 18.87 2.68
CA ARG A 65 11.19 17.85 3.64
C ARG A 65 10.08 18.36 4.55
N GLN A 66 10.24 19.54 5.13
CA GLN A 66 9.23 20.13 6.02
C GLN A 66 7.92 20.39 5.27
N HIS A 67 8.01 20.90 4.05
CA HIS A 67 6.85 21.14 3.19
C HIS A 67 6.14 19.83 2.81
N ALA A 68 6.89 18.80 2.43
CA ALA A 68 6.32 17.50 2.07
C ALA A 68 5.63 16.80 3.27
N LEU A 69 6.20 16.92 4.48
CA LEU A 69 5.62 16.37 5.71
C LEU A 69 4.41 17.17 6.22
N SER A 70 4.37 18.48 5.98
CA SER A 70 3.24 19.32 6.42
C SER A 70 2.04 19.22 5.47
N THR A 71 2.27 19.00 4.17
CA THR A 71 1.21 19.03 3.16
C THR A 71 0.68 17.65 2.77
N ARG A 72 1.53 16.61 2.74
CA ARG A 72 1.17 15.36 2.04
C ARG A 72 1.54 14.06 2.75
N TYR A 73 2.74 13.96 3.31
CA TYR A 73 3.23 12.69 3.87
C TYR A 73 3.09 12.62 5.39
N THR A 74 2.53 11.50 5.87
CA THR A 74 2.48 11.17 7.30
C THR A 74 3.22 9.87 7.56
N HIS A 75 3.86 9.74 8.72
CA HIS A 75 4.35 8.45 9.20
C HIS A 75 3.17 7.57 9.60
N SER A 76 2.97 6.48 8.88
CA SER A 76 1.86 5.55 9.07
C SER A 76 2.35 4.11 9.21
N LEU A 77 1.42 3.18 9.47
CA LEU A 77 1.66 1.74 9.63
C LEU A 77 2.44 1.38 10.89
N SER A 78 2.02 1.97 12.01
CA SER A 78 2.41 1.52 13.33
C SER A 78 1.88 0.10 13.60
N MET A 79 2.74 -0.74 14.18
CA MET A 79 2.42 -2.14 14.45
C MET A 79 2.75 -2.50 15.88
N ALA A 80 1.76 -2.88 16.70
CA ALA A 80 1.90 -3.33 18.09
C ALA A 80 2.93 -2.57 18.95
N ARG A 81 4.23 -2.92 18.85
CA ARG A 81 5.35 -2.34 19.61
C ARG A 81 6.35 -1.54 18.77
N SER A 82 6.09 -1.42 17.47
CA SER A 82 6.94 -0.78 16.48
C SER A 82 6.31 0.55 16.05
N PRO A 83 7.04 1.67 16.12
CA PRO A 83 6.52 2.97 15.70
C PRO A 83 6.22 2.98 14.20
N ALA A 84 5.35 3.89 13.77
CA ALA A 84 5.08 4.14 12.36
C ALA A 84 6.36 4.60 11.65
N ARG A 85 6.76 3.89 10.59
CA ARG A 85 8.00 4.15 9.84
C ARG A 85 7.76 4.44 8.37
N VAL A 86 6.64 3.96 7.83
CA VAL A 86 6.33 4.12 6.41
C VAL A 86 5.73 5.49 6.20
N LEU A 87 6.45 6.34 5.48
CA LEU A 87 5.89 7.62 5.00
C LEU A 87 4.86 7.29 3.95
N LEU A 88 3.63 7.78 4.12
CA LEU A 88 2.49 7.49 3.26
C LEU A 88 1.72 8.77 2.97
N ASP A 89 1.34 8.93 1.70
CA ASP A 89 0.27 9.81 1.30
C ASP A 89 -1.02 8.99 1.17
N HIS A 90 -1.93 9.16 2.12
CA HIS A 90 -3.20 8.43 2.17
C HIS A 90 -4.11 8.71 0.96
N GLU A 91 -3.94 9.87 0.31
CA GLU A 91 -4.78 10.33 -0.80
C GLU A 91 -4.34 9.76 -2.14
N SER A 92 -3.05 9.47 -2.33
CA SER A 92 -2.51 9.01 -3.62
C SER A 92 -1.72 7.70 -3.62
N ASP A 93 -1.09 7.32 -2.51
CA ASP A 93 -0.29 6.09 -2.46
C ASP A 93 -1.18 4.84 -2.53
N VAL A 94 -0.60 3.75 -3.02
CA VAL A 94 -1.20 2.41 -3.08
C VAL A 94 -0.31 1.45 -2.31
N LEU A 95 -0.83 0.84 -1.24
CA LEU A 95 -0.07 -0.16 -0.47
C LEU A 95 -0.10 -1.49 -1.22
N TYR A 96 1.06 -2.00 -1.59
CA TYR A 96 1.18 -3.25 -2.34
C TYR A 96 1.63 -4.39 -1.44
N PHE A 97 0.95 -5.53 -1.53
CA PHE A 97 1.32 -6.78 -0.89
C PHE A 97 1.88 -7.74 -1.96
N PRO A 98 3.20 -7.71 -2.19
CA PRO A 98 3.86 -8.51 -3.21
C PRO A 98 3.80 -10.02 -2.94
N PRO A 99 4.08 -10.87 -3.95
CA PRO A 99 4.25 -12.29 -3.73
C PRO A 99 5.34 -12.56 -2.69
N LYS A 100 5.20 -13.69 -1.99
CA LYS A 100 6.15 -14.15 -0.99
C LYS A 100 6.32 -15.65 -1.16
N GLU A 101 7.57 -16.07 -1.23
CA GLU A 101 7.93 -17.49 -1.34
C GLU A 101 7.41 -18.28 -0.14
N GLY A 102 6.89 -19.47 -0.41
CA GLY A 102 6.34 -20.38 0.59
C GLY A 102 4.81 -20.50 0.51
N TYR A 103 4.33 -21.69 0.85
CA TYR A 103 2.89 -21.98 0.87
C TYR A 103 2.17 -21.02 1.83
N MET A 104 1.16 -20.31 1.33
CA MET A 104 0.37 -19.30 2.06
C MET A 104 1.17 -18.10 2.59
N ALA A 105 2.45 -17.93 2.25
CA ALA A 105 3.29 -16.90 2.86
C ALA A 105 2.79 -15.48 2.59
N ALA A 106 2.32 -15.20 1.38
CA ALA A 106 1.72 -13.91 1.01
C ALA A 106 0.40 -13.65 1.79
N SER A 107 -0.46 -14.67 1.90
CA SER A 107 -1.69 -14.58 2.68
C SER A 107 -1.42 -14.38 4.18
N ALA A 108 -0.42 -15.07 4.73
CA ALA A 108 -0.01 -14.93 6.13
C ALA A 108 0.58 -13.55 6.42
N GLU A 109 1.36 -12.99 5.49
CA GLU A 109 1.89 -11.62 5.58
C GLU A 109 0.75 -10.60 5.61
N PHE A 110 -0.22 -10.72 4.70
CA PHE A 110 -1.39 -9.83 4.70
C PHE A 110 -2.26 -9.98 5.97
N HIS A 111 -2.49 -11.21 6.43
CA HIS A 111 -3.23 -11.45 7.67
C HIS A 111 -2.50 -10.86 8.89
N THR A 112 -1.17 -11.01 8.93
CA THR A 112 -0.32 -10.42 9.98
C THR A 112 -0.43 -8.91 9.94
N PHE A 113 -0.38 -8.30 8.75
CA PHE A 113 -0.59 -6.87 8.57
C PHE A 113 -1.92 -6.40 9.15
N LEU A 114 -3.02 -7.04 8.75
CA LEU A 114 -4.36 -6.69 9.22
C LEU A 114 -4.52 -6.86 10.74
N SER A 115 -3.83 -7.84 11.33
CA SER A 115 -3.92 -8.15 12.75
C SER A 115 -3.07 -7.22 13.63
N LEU A 116 -1.86 -6.89 13.18
CA LEU A 116 -0.89 -6.13 13.99
C LEU A 116 -0.90 -4.63 13.73
N CYS A 117 -1.35 -4.18 12.55
CA CYS A 117 -1.43 -2.76 12.24
C CYS A 117 -2.54 -2.10 13.06
N ASN A 118 -2.25 -0.90 13.57
CA ASN A 118 -3.20 -0.16 14.38
C ASN A 118 -4.45 0.22 13.58
N GLN A 119 -5.61 0.15 14.24
CA GLN A 119 -6.90 0.41 13.61
C GLN A 119 -7.00 1.82 13.03
N THR A 120 -6.37 2.81 13.67
CA THR A 120 -6.34 4.20 13.17
C THR A 120 -5.61 4.32 11.83
N ASP A 121 -4.54 3.55 11.64
CA ASP A 121 -3.80 3.54 10.38
C ASP A 121 -4.59 2.82 9.29
N LEU A 122 -5.15 1.64 9.61
CA LEU A 122 -5.98 0.87 8.68
C LEU A 122 -7.24 1.64 8.25
N ALA A 123 -7.85 2.41 9.15
CA ALA A 123 -9.01 3.22 8.85
C ALA A 123 -8.75 4.38 7.88
N ARG A 124 -7.48 4.75 7.66
CA ARG A 124 -7.07 5.81 6.73
C ARG A 124 -6.57 5.26 5.39
N LEU A 125 -6.56 3.93 5.20
CA LEU A 125 -6.12 3.34 3.94
C LEU A 125 -7.24 3.44 2.91
N ARG A 126 -6.93 4.09 1.79
CA ARG A 126 -7.88 4.29 0.68
C ARG A 126 -7.63 3.35 -0.49
N ARG A 127 -6.38 2.92 -0.70
CA ARG A 127 -6.01 2.05 -1.81
C ARG A 127 -5.01 0.98 -1.42
N ILE A 128 -5.29 -0.26 -1.81
CA ILE A 128 -4.40 -1.40 -1.64
C ILE A 128 -4.25 -2.17 -2.95
N ALA A 129 -3.12 -2.83 -3.13
CA ALA A 129 -2.85 -3.78 -4.18
C ALA A 129 -2.47 -5.13 -3.57
N LEU A 130 -3.11 -6.21 -4.00
CA LEU A 130 -2.93 -7.56 -3.50
C LEU A 130 -2.48 -8.48 -4.63
N HIS A 131 -1.34 -9.15 -4.47
CA HIS A 131 -0.94 -10.19 -5.41
C HIS A 131 -1.86 -11.43 -5.27
N GLU A 132 -2.17 -12.08 -6.39
CA GLU A 132 -3.10 -13.23 -6.43
C GLU A 132 -2.65 -14.41 -5.55
N SER A 133 -1.35 -14.59 -5.36
CA SER A 133 -0.80 -15.61 -4.44
C SER A 133 -1.21 -15.38 -2.99
N GLY A 134 -1.64 -14.18 -2.63
CA GLY A 134 -2.21 -13.84 -1.32
C GLY A 134 -3.69 -14.20 -1.18
N LEU A 135 -4.36 -14.61 -2.26
CA LEU A 135 -5.81 -14.80 -2.37
C LEU A 135 -6.18 -16.26 -2.70
N ALA A 136 -5.51 -17.19 -2.04
CA ALA A 136 -5.76 -18.62 -2.23
C ALA A 136 -7.26 -18.97 -2.22
N VAL A 137 -7.62 -19.97 -3.02
CA VAL A 137 -9.00 -20.46 -3.16
C VAL A 137 -9.62 -20.72 -1.77
N GLY A 138 -10.73 -20.03 -1.49
CA GLY A 138 -11.44 -20.11 -0.20
C GLY A 138 -11.08 -19.00 0.81
N LEU A 139 -9.93 -18.33 0.68
CA LEU A 139 -9.54 -17.23 1.57
C LEU A 139 -9.95 -15.85 1.05
N THR A 140 -10.37 -15.74 -0.22
CA THR A 140 -10.77 -14.44 -0.81
C THR A 140 -11.93 -13.80 -0.06
N VAL A 141 -12.96 -14.56 0.32
CA VAL A 141 -14.10 -14.05 1.07
C VAL A 141 -13.67 -13.58 2.46
N GLU A 142 -12.86 -14.36 3.17
CA GLU A 142 -12.35 -13.97 4.49
C GLU A 142 -11.47 -12.72 4.40
N CYS A 143 -10.56 -12.69 3.42
CA CYS A 143 -9.67 -11.56 3.15
C CYS A 143 -10.47 -10.27 2.91
N LEU A 144 -11.46 -10.33 2.01
CA LEU A 144 -12.33 -9.19 1.71
C LEU A 144 -13.22 -8.80 2.89
N ALA A 145 -13.71 -9.76 3.69
CA ALA A 145 -14.45 -9.48 4.90
C ALA A 145 -13.58 -8.70 5.92
N ARG A 146 -12.31 -9.10 6.09
CA ARG A 146 -11.40 -8.36 6.98
C ARG A 146 -11.06 -6.98 6.45
N ILE A 147 -10.92 -6.81 5.14
CA ILE A 147 -10.72 -5.49 4.53
C ILE A 147 -11.93 -4.60 4.83
N ARG A 148 -13.16 -5.10 4.58
CA ARG A 148 -14.40 -4.39 4.92
C ARG A 148 -14.42 -3.97 6.39
N ASP A 149 -14.08 -4.87 7.30
CA ASP A 149 -14.23 -4.65 8.74
C ASP A 149 -13.13 -3.72 9.30
N ARG A 150 -11.93 -3.72 8.70
CA ARG A 150 -10.75 -3.01 9.22
C ARG A 150 -10.40 -1.74 8.44
N MET A 151 -10.83 -1.59 7.19
CA MET A 151 -10.49 -0.48 6.29
C MET A 151 -11.75 0.24 5.80
N PRO A 152 -12.48 0.97 6.68
CA PRO A 152 -13.72 1.65 6.32
C PRO A 152 -13.57 2.71 5.22
N ALA A 153 -12.39 3.30 5.04
CA ALA A 153 -12.12 4.31 4.02
C ALA A 153 -11.61 3.73 2.70
N ILE A 154 -11.66 2.40 2.51
CA ILE A 154 -11.14 1.78 1.29
C ILE A 154 -11.98 2.20 0.07
N GLU A 155 -11.32 2.72 -0.95
CA GLU A 155 -11.92 3.19 -2.19
C GLU A 155 -11.55 2.29 -3.37
N GLN A 156 -10.32 1.75 -3.35
CA GLN A 156 -9.82 0.92 -4.44
C GLN A 156 -9.05 -0.31 -3.94
N ILE A 157 -9.35 -1.46 -4.56
CA ILE A 157 -8.57 -2.70 -4.40
C ILE A 157 -8.05 -3.13 -5.78
N ILE A 158 -6.73 -3.20 -5.91
CA ILE A 158 -6.06 -3.63 -7.13
C ILE A 158 -5.60 -5.08 -6.92
N PHE A 159 -5.99 -5.97 -7.81
CA PHE A 159 -5.55 -7.35 -7.79
C PHE A 159 -4.45 -7.53 -8.83
N VAL A 160 -3.28 -7.99 -8.41
CA VAL A 160 -2.12 -8.19 -9.28
C VAL A 160 -2.02 -9.67 -9.61
N CYS A 161 -2.19 -9.98 -10.89
CA CYS A 161 -2.09 -11.33 -11.45
C CYS A 161 -0.67 -11.52 -12.00
N ALA A 162 -0.04 -12.66 -11.74
CA ALA A 162 1.26 -12.98 -12.31
C ALA A 162 1.15 -13.09 -13.84
N SER A 163 2.10 -12.50 -14.56
CA SER A 163 2.26 -12.75 -15.99
C SER A 163 2.84 -14.16 -16.17
N HIS A 164 2.03 -15.10 -16.65
CA HIS A 164 2.53 -16.40 -17.06
C HIS A 164 3.23 -16.26 -18.41
N GLU A 165 4.57 -16.15 -18.40
CA GLU A 165 5.39 -16.12 -19.63
C GLU A 165 5.44 -17.49 -20.34
N ASP A 166 5.14 -18.58 -19.62
CA ASP A 166 5.18 -19.95 -20.14
C ASP A 166 3.79 -20.60 -20.16
N GLY A 167 3.02 -20.41 -21.24
CA GLY A 167 1.91 -21.29 -21.67
C GLY A 167 0.87 -21.70 -20.61
N GLY A 168 0.78 -20.94 -19.51
CA GLY A 168 -0.06 -21.21 -18.36
C GLY A 168 -1.52 -20.95 -18.65
N ASP A 169 -2.38 -21.49 -17.79
CA ASP A 169 -3.85 -21.40 -17.82
C ASP A 169 -4.34 -20.01 -18.27
N ASP A 170 -4.65 -19.87 -19.56
CA ASP A 170 -5.05 -18.61 -20.22
C ASP A 170 -6.32 -18.01 -19.58
N ASP A 171 -7.01 -18.82 -18.77
CA ASP A 171 -8.22 -18.48 -18.01
C ASP A 171 -7.95 -18.04 -16.55
N ALA A 172 -6.71 -18.08 -16.06
CA ALA A 172 -6.35 -17.68 -14.69
C ALA A 172 -6.90 -16.28 -14.28
N PRO A 173 -6.72 -15.19 -15.06
CA PRO A 173 -7.27 -13.88 -14.70
C PRO A 173 -8.81 -13.85 -14.74
N ALA A 174 -9.45 -14.66 -15.58
CA ALA A 174 -10.91 -14.76 -15.66
C ALA A 174 -11.48 -15.54 -14.46
N ARG A 175 -10.82 -16.63 -14.05
CA ARG A 175 -11.13 -17.38 -12.83
C ARG A 175 -11.00 -16.50 -11.58
N LEU A 176 -9.90 -15.75 -11.46
CA LEU A 176 -9.69 -14.80 -10.37
C LEU A 176 -10.78 -13.73 -10.36
N ARG A 177 -11.15 -13.18 -11.53
CA ARG A 177 -12.25 -12.23 -11.67
C ARG A 177 -13.58 -12.81 -11.18
N ALA A 178 -13.93 -14.03 -11.59
CA ALA A 178 -15.15 -14.68 -11.16
C ALA A 178 -15.16 -14.90 -9.64
N GLN A 179 -14.05 -15.36 -9.07
CA GLN A 179 -13.90 -15.56 -7.63
C GLN A 179 -14.07 -14.27 -6.83
N ILE A 180 -13.42 -13.18 -7.25
CA ILE A 180 -13.54 -11.86 -6.61
C ILE A 180 -14.97 -11.34 -6.74
N HIS A 181 -15.56 -11.45 -7.93
CA HIS A 181 -16.92 -10.96 -8.17
C HIS A 181 -17.95 -11.67 -7.27
N THR A 182 -17.88 -13.00 -7.18
CA THR A 182 -18.74 -13.79 -6.29
C THR A 182 -18.52 -13.38 -4.83
N ALA A 183 -17.27 -13.31 -4.37
CA ALA A 183 -16.95 -12.94 -3.00
C ALA A 183 -17.44 -11.52 -2.62
N MET A 184 -17.26 -10.54 -3.50
CA MET A 184 -17.76 -9.17 -3.30
C MET A 184 -19.29 -9.14 -3.23
N SER A 185 -19.97 -9.90 -4.11
CA SER A 185 -21.43 -9.97 -4.16
C SER A 185 -22.01 -10.59 -2.88
N ASP A 186 -21.40 -11.68 -2.40
CA ASP A 186 -21.80 -12.36 -1.17
C ASP A 186 -21.62 -11.47 0.08
N LEU A 187 -20.50 -10.73 0.12
CA LEU A 187 -20.22 -9.77 1.19
C LEU A 187 -21.15 -8.55 1.17
N ALA A 188 -21.51 -8.08 -0.03
CA ALA A 188 -22.49 -7.00 -0.18
C ALA A 188 -23.89 -7.45 0.29
N ALA A 189 -24.33 -8.65 -0.12
CA ALA A 189 -25.61 -9.22 0.28
C ALA A 189 -25.70 -9.44 1.79
N SER A 190 -24.65 -9.99 2.41
CA SER A 190 -24.59 -10.23 3.86
C SER A 190 -24.49 -8.96 4.71
N SER A 191 -24.07 -7.83 4.12
CA SER A 191 -23.92 -6.56 4.85
C SER A 191 -25.24 -5.82 5.14
N GLY A 192 -26.37 -6.28 4.59
CA GLY A 192 -27.66 -5.63 4.75
C GLY A 192 -27.68 -4.19 4.20
N GLY A 193 -26.88 -3.91 3.17
CA GLY A 193 -26.79 -2.58 2.52
C GLY A 193 -25.93 -1.55 3.24
N LYS A 194 -25.25 -1.92 4.34
CA LYS A 194 -24.37 -1.01 5.10
C LYS A 194 -22.99 -0.83 4.48
N TRP A 195 -22.58 -1.73 3.60
CA TRP A 195 -21.28 -1.71 2.97
C TRP A 195 -21.41 -1.51 1.47
N THR A 196 -20.75 -0.47 0.97
CA THR A 196 -20.56 -0.24 -0.46
C THR A 196 -19.22 -0.85 -0.87
N PRO A 197 -19.21 -1.87 -1.75
CA PRO A 197 -17.97 -2.49 -2.18
C PRO A 197 -17.08 -1.44 -2.90
N PRO A 198 -15.75 -1.45 -2.64
CA PRO A 198 -14.83 -0.52 -3.30
C PRO A 198 -14.70 -0.82 -4.78
N ILE A 199 -14.18 0.15 -5.53
CA ILE A 199 -13.78 -0.07 -6.92
C ILE A 199 -12.67 -1.11 -6.92
N TRP A 200 -12.74 -2.09 -7.83
CA TRP A 200 -11.67 -3.07 -7.94
C TRP A 200 -11.33 -3.38 -9.39
N THR A 201 -10.06 -3.70 -9.62
CA THR A 201 -9.50 -3.98 -10.95
C THR A 201 -8.46 -5.08 -10.85
N ILE A 202 -8.30 -5.85 -11.92
CA ILE A 202 -7.20 -6.82 -12.07
C ILE A 202 -6.19 -6.25 -13.05
N VAL A 203 -4.92 -6.26 -12.68
CA VAL A 203 -3.79 -5.82 -13.51
C VAL A 203 -2.76 -6.95 -13.60
N ALA A 204 -2.03 -7.00 -14.71
CA ALA A 204 -0.84 -7.85 -14.80
C ALA A 204 0.30 -7.24 -13.94
N GLU A 205 1.18 -8.09 -13.44
CA GLU A 205 2.39 -7.65 -12.75
C GLU A 205 3.25 -6.75 -13.68
N PRO A 206 3.71 -5.59 -13.20
CA PRO A 206 4.51 -4.65 -14.00
C PRO A 206 5.94 -5.13 -14.26
#